data_AF-A0ABD1QU09-F1
#
_entry.id   AF-A0ABD1QU09-F1
#
_cell.length_a   1.000
_cell.length_b   1.000
_cell.length_c   1.000
_cell.angle_alpha   90.00
_cell.angle_beta   90.00
_cell.angle_gamma   90.00
#
_symmetry.space_group_name_H-M   'P 1'
#
loop_
_entity.id
_entity.type
_entity.pdbx_description
1 polymer ?
#
loop_
_entity_poly.entity_id
_entity_poly.type
_entity_poly.pdbx_seq_one_letter_code
_entity_poly.pdbx_strand_id
1 'polypeptide(L)'
;MLLEEDPFAPEIMAVPLPKGFKQPMIESYDGVTNPLDHLQTFVDMMRVVCSTRCIARGKGKPAIGLMQVIQQKEKTLQDYLARFSRATLGIKDLQMSAEVTAIMNGTQN
;
A
#
# COMPACT_ATOMS: atom_id res chain seq x y z
N MET A 1 -2.53 -35.25 -12.32
CA MET A 1 -3.17 -34.15 -11.54
C MET A 1 -2.36 -32.91 -11.87
N LEU A 2 -3.00 -31.90 -12.46
CA LEU A 2 -2.34 -30.65 -12.83
C LEU A 2 -1.82 -29.99 -11.55
N LEU A 3 -0.51 -29.81 -11.44
CA LEU A 3 0.04 -28.77 -10.58
C LEU A 3 -0.37 -27.47 -11.26
N GLU A 4 -1.47 -26.87 -10.80
CA GLU A 4 -1.70 -25.47 -11.10
C GLU A 4 -0.53 -24.72 -10.48
N GLU A 5 0.35 -24.20 -11.33
CA GLU A 5 1.38 -23.26 -10.93
C GLU A 5 0.68 -22.14 -10.14
N ASP A 6 1.24 -21.79 -8.98
CA ASP A 6 0.70 -20.73 -8.15
C ASP A 6 0.60 -19.45 -9.02
N PRO A 7 -0.55 -18.74 -9.01
CA PRO A 7 -0.72 -17.55 -9.84
C PRO A 7 0.25 -16.42 -9.46
N PHE A 8 0.97 -16.55 -8.33
CA PHE A 8 1.97 -15.61 -7.87
C PHE A 8 3.40 -16.16 -8.05
N ALA A 9 4.32 -15.25 -8.34
CA ALA A 9 5.74 -15.57 -8.42
C ALA A 9 6.26 -16.08 -7.06
N PRO A 10 7.23 -17.01 -7.03
CA PRO A 10 7.76 -17.57 -5.78
C PRO A 10 8.25 -16.51 -4.79
N GLU A 11 8.76 -15.38 -5.29
CA GLU A 11 9.23 -14.25 -4.50
C GLU A 11 8.09 -13.59 -3.71
N ILE A 12 6.87 -13.58 -4.26
CA ILE A 12 5.68 -13.02 -3.60
C ILE A 12 5.22 -13.97 -2.50
N MET A 13 5.19 -15.28 -2.78
CA MET A 13 4.79 -16.31 -1.81
C MET A 13 5.78 -16.45 -0.64
N ALA A 14 7.06 -16.11 -0.88
CA ALA A 14 8.09 -16.10 0.15
C ALA A 14 8.00 -14.90 1.12
N VAL A 15 7.18 -13.88 0.84
CA VAL A 15 7.02 -12.72 1.74
C VAL A 15 6.24 -13.13 2.99
N PRO A 16 6.80 -13.02 4.20
CA PRO A 16 6.09 -13.37 5.41
C PRO A 16 4.90 -12.42 5.64
N LEU A 17 3.78 -12.98 6.08
CA LEU A 17 2.61 -12.19 6.46
C LEU A 17 2.98 -11.19 7.57
N PRO A 18 2.44 -9.95 7.54
CA PRO A 18 2.75 -8.96 8.56
C PRO A 18 2.37 -9.45 9.96
N LYS A 19 3.13 -9.01 10.98
CA LYS A 19 2.83 -9.31 12.39
C LYS A 19 1.40 -8.86 12.74
N GLY A 20 0.61 -9.77 13.29
CA GLY A 20 -0.78 -9.52 13.67
C GLY A 20 -1.78 -9.59 12.52
N PHE A 21 -1.38 -10.06 11.34
CA PHE A 21 -2.32 -10.37 10.26
C PHE A 21 -3.33 -11.42 10.72
N LYS A 22 -4.61 -11.06 10.69
CA LYS A 22 -5.73 -11.98 10.88
C LYS A 22 -6.30 -12.29 9.51
N GLN A 23 -6.23 -13.55 9.11
CA GLN A 23 -6.87 -14.00 7.88
C GLN A 23 -8.38 -13.83 8.03
N PRO A 24 -9.07 -13.21 7.05
CA PRO A 24 -10.53 -13.15 7.09
C PRO A 24 -11.10 -14.56 6.97
N MET A 25 -12.12 -14.83 7.79
CA MET A 25 -12.89 -16.06 7.68
C MET A 25 -13.95 -15.85 6.62
N ILE A 26 -13.76 -16.47 5.47
CA ILE A 26 -14.71 -16.46 4.35
C ILE A 26 -15.45 -17.78 4.42
N GLU A 27 -16.78 -17.73 4.53
CA GLU A 27 -17.60 -18.93 4.49
C GLU A 27 -17.49 -19.59 3.11
N SER A 28 -17.45 -20.91 3.07
CA SER A 28 -17.51 -21.65 1.81
C SER A 28 -18.89 -21.50 1.17
N TYR A 29 -18.95 -21.46 -0.16
CA TYR A 29 -20.23 -21.50 -0.86
C TYR A 29 -21.00 -22.77 -0.51
N ASP A 30 -22.23 -22.62 -0.01
CA ASP A 30 -23.07 -23.72 0.46
C ASP A 30 -23.80 -24.46 -0.68
N GLY A 31 -23.69 -23.96 -1.93
CA GLY A 31 -24.34 -24.53 -3.09
C GLY A 31 -25.84 -24.23 -3.21
N VAL A 32 -26.41 -23.50 -2.24
CA VAL A 32 -27.85 -23.24 -2.14
C VAL A 32 -28.15 -21.74 -2.19
N THR A 33 -27.27 -20.92 -1.63
CA THR A 33 -27.33 -19.47 -1.76
C THR A 33 -27.08 -19.03 -3.19
N ASN A 34 -27.52 -17.81 -3.55
CA ASN A 34 -27.28 -17.26 -4.86
C ASN A 34 -25.75 -17.08 -5.09
N PRO A 35 -25.17 -17.67 -6.15
CA PRO A 35 -23.74 -17.54 -6.44
C PRO A 35 -23.26 -16.09 -6.54
N LEU A 36 -24.10 -15.19 -7.08
CA LEU A 36 -23.78 -13.77 -7.22
C LEU A 36 -23.68 -13.08 -5.87
N ASP A 37 -24.59 -13.39 -4.94
CA ASP A 37 -24.61 -12.80 -3.60
C ASP A 37 -23.42 -13.31 -2.76
N HIS A 38 -23.06 -14.58 -2.94
CA HIS A 38 -21.87 -15.16 -2.32
C HIS A 38 -20.58 -14.49 -2.83
N LEU A 39 -20.46 -14.31 -4.15
CA LEU A 39 -19.33 -13.59 -4.76
C LEU A 39 -19.27 -12.13 -4.31
N GLN A 40 -20.40 -11.45 -4.21
CA GLN A 40 -20.46 -10.07 -3.74
C GLN A 40 -19.98 -9.97 -2.29
N THR A 41 -20.43 -10.89 -1.43
CA THR A 41 -19.99 -10.99 -0.03
C THR A 41 -18.48 -11.22 0.06
N PHE A 42 -17.93 -12.11 -0.78
CA PHE A 42 -16.49 -12.36 -0.88
C PHE A 42 -15.72 -11.09 -1.25
N VAL A 43 -16.15 -10.39 -2.32
CA VAL A 43 -15.51 -9.16 -2.81
C VAL A 43 -15.56 -8.06 -1.75
N ASP A 44 -16.70 -7.89 -1.08
CA ASP A 44 -16.87 -6.87 -0.06
C ASP A 44 -16.02 -7.18 1.19
N MET A 45 -15.92 -8.45 1.59
CA MET A 45 -15.02 -8.85 2.68
C MET A 45 -13.56 -8.58 2.34
N MET A 46 -13.10 -8.95 1.15
CA MET A 46 -11.74 -8.65 0.68
C MET A 46 -11.48 -7.13 0.62
N ARG A 47 -12.46 -6.35 0.14
CA ARG A 47 -12.39 -4.88 0.14
C ARG A 47 -12.30 -4.30 1.54
N VAL A 48 -13.07 -4.78 2.51
CA VAL A 48 -13.03 -4.29 3.90
C VAL A 48 -11.71 -4.66 4.57
N VAL A 49 -11.18 -5.85 4.33
CA VAL A 49 -9.88 -6.30 4.90
C VAL A 49 -8.72 -5.51 4.30
N CYS A 50 -8.72 -5.29 2.98
CA CYS A 50 -7.73 -4.42 2.33
C CYS A 50 -7.91 -2.96 2.77
N SER A 51 -9.14 -2.45 2.82
CA SER A 51 -9.46 -1.08 3.22
C SER A 51 -9.08 -0.79 4.66
N THR A 52 -9.43 -1.64 5.63
CA THR A 52 -9.02 -1.41 7.03
C THR A 52 -7.51 -1.37 7.22
N ARG A 53 -6.75 -2.08 6.36
CA ARG A 53 -5.28 -2.09 6.38
C ARG A 53 -4.64 -0.95 5.56
N CYS A 54 -5.29 -0.49 4.50
CA CYS A 54 -4.87 0.65 3.66
C CYS A 54 -5.32 2.01 4.24
N ILE A 55 -6.55 2.09 4.76
CA ILE A 55 -7.20 3.28 5.34
C ILE A 55 -6.69 3.58 6.75
N ALA A 56 -6.08 2.62 7.46
CA ALA A 56 -5.31 2.94 8.67
C ALA A 56 -4.11 3.88 8.39
N ARG A 57 -3.72 4.09 7.12
CA ARG A 57 -2.78 5.14 6.68
C ARG A 57 -3.48 6.36 6.07
N GLY A 58 -4.80 6.42 6.12
CA GLY A 58 -5.68 7.32 5.39
C GLY A 58 -6.04 8.63 6.08
N LYS A 59 -5.27 9.11 7.06
CA LYS A 59 -5.24 10.55 7.30
C LYS A 59 -4.37 11.15 6.20
N GLY A 60 -5.02 11.72 5.17
CA GLY A 60 -4.31 12.39 4.08
C GLY A 60 -3.25 13.31 4.67
N LYS A 61 -1.99 13.03 4.38
CA LYS A 61 -0.89 13.84 4.90
C LYS A 61 -0.91 15.16 4.16
N PRO A 62 -0.78 16.30 4.85
CA PRO A 62 -0.68 17.58 4.17
C PRO A 62 0.64 17.65 3.40
N ALA A 63 0.62 18.26 2.21
CA ALA A 63 1.79 18.38 1.34
C ALA A 63 2.98 19.10 2.01
N ILE A 64 2.72 19.96 3.00
CA ILE A 64 3.75 20.63 3.81
C ILE A 64 4.71 19.65 4.50
N GLY A 65 4.28 18.42 4.76
CA GLY A 65 5.16 17.38 5.32
C GLY A 65 6.32 16.99 4.41
N LEU A 66 6.23 17.23 3.09
CA LEU A 66 7.32 16.93 2.15
C LEU A 66 8.54 17.83 2.36
N MET A 67 8.33 19.07 2.80
CA MET A 67 9.42 20.03 3.06
C MET A 67 10.33 19.59 4.22
N GLN A 68 9.88 18.67 5.06
CA GLN A 68 10.66 18.13 6.17
C GLN A 68 11.57 16.96 5.73
N VAL A 69 11.37 16.42 4.52
CA VAL A 69 12.21 15.36 3.97
C VAL A 69 13.41 16.01 3.28
N ILE A 70 14.54 16.03 3.98
CA ILE A 70 15.81 16.57 3.48
C ILE A 70 16.83 15.46 3.25
N GLN A 71 17.68 15.64 2.24
CA GLN A 71 18.83 14.79 1.99
C GLN A 71 19.82 14.95 3.15
N GLN A 72 20.31 13.83 3.65
CA GLN A 72 21.30 13.79 4.73
C GLN A 72 22.68 13.62 4.11
N LYS A 73 23.69 14.35 4.62
CA LYS A 73 25.06 14.34 4.08
C LYS A 73 25.71 12.95 4.06
N GLU A 74 25.32 12.09 4.98
CA GLU A 74 25.89 10.74 5.15
C GLU A 74 25.12 9.64 4.41
N LYS A 75 24.01 9.97 3.74
CA LYS A 75 23.16 9.00 3.08
C LYS A 75 23.13 9.18 1.57
N THR A 76 22.91 8.08 0.86
CA THR A 76 22.79 8.10 -0.60
C THR A 76 21.54 8.85 -1.04
N LEU A 77 21.59 9.42 -2.24
CA LEU A 77 20.42 10.03 -2.89
C LEU A 77 19.27 9.02 -3.03
N GLN A 78 19.58 7.74 -3.25
CA GLN A 78 18.58 6.67 -3.33
C GLN A 78 17.80 6.49 -2.01
N ASP A 79 18.48 6.56 -0.86
CA ASP A 79 17.80 6.49 0.46
C ASP A 79 16.93 7.74 0.71
N TYR A 80 17.37 8.91 0.23
CA TYR A 80 16.53 10.11 0.23
C TYR A 80 15.29 9.93 -0.65
N LEU A 81 15.45 9.53 -1.91
CA LEU A 81 14.33 9.34 -2.85
C LEU A 81 13.35 8.28 -2.34
N ALA A 82 13.82 7.17 -1.76
CA ALA A 82 12.97 6.17 -1.15
C ALA A 82 12.11 6.75 0.01
N ARG A 83 12.69 7.62 0.85
CA ARG A 83 11.97 8.31 1.92
C ARG A 83 10.98 9.34 1.37
N PHE A 84 11.38 10.08 0.35
CA PHE A 84 10.55 11.07 -0.32
C PHE A 84 9.33 10.42 -1.00
N SER A 85 9.54 9.37 -1.80
CA SER A 85 8.46 8.58 -2.42
C SER A 85 7.51 7.98 -1.39
N ARG A 86 8.02 7.53 -0.24
CA ARG A 86 7.16 7.05 0.85
C ARG A 86 6.33 8.17 1.49
N ALA A 87 6.85 9.39 1.51
CA ALA A 87 6.14 10.56 2.01
C ALA A 87 5.03 11.01 1.05
N THR A 88 5.21 10.86 -0.28
CA THR A 88 4.21 11.24 -1.29
C THR A 88 3.02 10.28 -1.37
N LEU A 89 3.21 8.97 -1.13
CA LEU A 89 2.13 7.96 -1.19
C LEU A 89 0.91 8.22 -0.29
N GLY A 90 1.03 9.10 0.71
CA GLY A 90 -0.07 9.44 1.64
C GLY A 90 -0.77 10.76 1.36
N ILE A 91 -0.38 11.48 0.30
CA ILE A 91 -0.88 12.83 -0.01
C ILE A 91 -1.89 12.73 -1.15
N LYS A 92 -3.12 13.16 -0.89
CA LYS A 92 -4.15 13.29 -1.93
C LYS A 92 -3.94 14.62 -2.66
N ASP A 93 -4.17 14.64 -3.97
CA ASP A 93 -4.14 15.83 -4.82
C ASP A 93 -2.80 16.61 -4.79
N LEU A 94 -1.69 15.87 -4.72
CA LEU A 94 -0.35 16.46 -4.70
C LEU A 94 -0.05 17.18 -6.03
N GLN A 95 0.25 18.48 -5.92
CA GLN A 95 0.58 19.31 -7.07
C GLN A 95 2.02 19.08 -7.51
N MET A 96 2.25 18.95 -8.81
CA MET A 96 3.58 18.74 -9.40
C MET A 96 4.57 19.85 -9.03
N SER A 97 4.10 21.10 -8.97
CA SER A 97 4.91 22.24 -8.53
C SER A 97 5.36 22.11 -7.06
N ALA A 98 4.52 21.53 -6.20
CA ALA A 98 4.85 21.27 -4.80
C ALA A 98 5.88 20.13 -4.67
N GLU A 99 5.80 19.10 -5.52
CA GLU A 99 6.80 18.03 -5.58
C GLU A 99 8.18 18.55 -5.97
N VAL A 100 8.26 19.28 -7.08
CA VAL A 100 9.52 19.85 -7.59
C VAL A 100 10.14 20.79 -6.55
N THR A 101 9.32 21.64 -5.93
CA THR A 101 9.79 22.55 -4.87
C THR A 101 10.31 21.77 -3.66
N ALA A 102 9.62 20.72 -3.23
CA ALA A 102 10.05 19.93 -2.07
C ALA A 102 11.36 19.15 -2.36
N ILE A 103 11.53 18.63 -3.57
CA ILE A 103 12.78 17.99 -4.00
C ILE A 103 13.93 19.00 -4.00
N MET A 104 13.73 20.16 -4.63
CA MET A 104 14.75 21.22 -4.71
C MET A 104 15.22 21.66 -3.32
N ASN A 105 14.29 21.91 -2.39
CA ASN A 105 14.66 22.26 -1.00
C ASN A 105 15.33 21.08 -0.27
N GLY A 106 14.90 19.85 -0.56
CA GLY A 106 15.43 18.65 0.07
C GLY A 106 16.88 18.31 -0.34
N THR A 107 17.29 18.63 -1.57
CA THR A 107 18.62 18.29 -2.11
C THR A 107 19.66 19.42 -2.00
N GLN A 108 19.31 20.56 -1.42
CA GLN A 108 20.18 21.73 -1.30
C GLN A 108 21.23 21.65 -0.16
N ASN A 109 21.40 20.50 0.48
CA ASN A 109 22.09 20.34 1.77
C ASN A 109 23.45 19.62 1.67
#